data_AF-A0A150LJ96-F1
#
_entry.id   AF-A0A150LJ96-F1
#
_cell.length_a   1.000
_cell.length_b   1.000
_cell.length_c   1.000
_cell.angle_alpha   90.00
_cell.angle_beta   90.00
_cell.angle_gamma   90.00
#
_symmetry.space_group_name_H-M   'P 1'
#
loop_
_entity.id
_entity.type
_entity.pdbx_description
1 polymer ?
#
loop_
_entity_poly.entity_id
_entity_poly.type
_entity_poly.pdbx_seq_one_letter_code
_entity_poly.pdbx_strand_id
1 'polypeptide(L)'
;MMNLREINWFVAEKVMNWHVWENEDGELMVTKGYGCYSHCPSFSTNIADAWQVVEKLNGDDFDFQVWREKGKYNVEFAKDFFYLFGFAESENAALAICLAALKAVGVEEEVTEQ
;
A
#
# COMPACT_ATOMS: atom_id res chain seq x y z
N MET A 1 -0.56 -14.93 -4.07
CA MET A 1 -1.66 -14.34 -3.27
C MET A 1 -1.09 -14.00 -1.91
N MET A 2 -0.74 -12.74 -1.74
CA MET A 2 -0.25 -12.20 -0.47
C MET A 2 -1.41 -12.11 0.53
N ASN A 3 -1.16 -12.51 1.77
CA ASN A 3 -2.05 -12.21 2.88
C ASN A 3 -1.90 -10.74 3.33
N LEU A 4 -2.81 -10.26 4.19
CA LEU A 4 -2.83 -8.85 4.66
C LEU A 4 -1.53 -8.44 5.37
N ARG A 5 -0.88 -9.38 6.06
CA ARG A 5 0.40 -9.13 6.74
C ARG A 5 1.53 -8.97 5.73
N GLU A 6 1.58 -9.81 4.70
CA GLU A 6 2.53 -9.67 3.59
C GLU A 6 2.32 -8.36 2.84
N ILE A 7 1.07 -7.94 2.62
CA ILE A 7 0.76 -6.62 2.04
C ILE A 7 1.33 -5.50 2.91
N ASN A 8 1.13 -5.52 4.24
CA ASN A 8 1.68 -4.51 5.14
C ASN A 8 3.21 -4.47 5.09
N TRP A 9 3.85 -5.66 5.03
CA TRP A 9 5.31 -5.79 4.86
C TRP A 9 5.77 -5.10 3.56
N PHE A 10 5.18 -5.46 2.43
CA PHE A 10 5.60 -4.93 1.14
C PHE A 10 5.29 -3.44 0.99
N VAL A 11 4.19 -2.94 1.55
CA VAL A 11 3.92 -1.50 1.57
C VAL A 11 5.00 -0.76 2.35
N ALA A 12 5.34 -1.23 3.55
CA ALA A 12 6.40 -0.63 4.36
C ALA A 12 7.75 -0.65 3.61
N GLU A 13 8.10 -1.78 3.00
CA GLU A 13 9.39 -1.95 2.34
C GLU A 13 9.48 -1.22 0.99
N LYS A 14 8.52 -1.47 0.09
CA LYS A 14 8.60 -1.06 -1.32
C LYS A 14 8.00 0.33 -1.58
N VAL A 15 6.98 0.72 -0.83
CA VAL A 15 6.33 2.03 -1.01
C VAL A 15 6.88 3.06 -0.04
N MET A 16 6.97 2.73 1.25
CA MET A 16 7.46 3.65 2.26
C MET A 16 9.00 3.72 2.33
N ASN A 17 9.70 2.77 1.69
CA ASN A 17 11.15 2.63 1.75
C ASN A 17 11.68 2.49 3.18
N TRP A 18 10.94 1.78 4.03
CA TRP A 18 11.34 1.46 5.40
C TRP A 18 12.04 0.11 5.46
N HIS A 19 12.95 -0.06 6.41
CA HIS A 19 13.45 -1.40 6.71
C HIS A 19 12.45 -2.11 7.62
N VAL A 20 12.14 -3.37 7.28
CA VAL A 20 11.11 -4.19 7.88
C VAL A 20 11.73 -5.50 8.38
N TRP A 21 11.37 -5.93 9.59
CA TRP A 21 11.79 -7.21 10.16
C TRP A 21 10.72 -7.75 11.12
N GLU A 22 10.87 -9.00 11.53
CA GLU A 22 10.03 -9.65 12.52
C GLU A 22 10.76 -9.68 13.87
N ASN A 23 10.10 -9.33 14.96
CA ASN A 23 10.67 -9.46 16.32
C ASN A 23 10.50 -10.90 16.85
N GLU A 24 11.01 -11.16 18.06
CA GLU A 24 10.94 -12.48 18.70
C GLU A 24 9.49 -12.95 18.97
N ASP A 25 8.53 -12.02 19.02
CA ASP A 25 7.10 -12.29 19.22
C ASP A 25 6.33 -12.51 17.91
N GLY A 26 7.00 -12.46 16.75
CA GLY A 26 6.37 -12.61 15.43
C GLY A 26 5.74 -11.34 14.88
N GLU A 27 5.89 -10.21 15.58
CA GLU A 27 5.31 -8.93 15.19
C GLU A 27 6.16 -8.23 14.13
N LEU A 28 5.47 -7.56 13.21
CA LEU A 28 6.11 -6.82 12.14
C LEU A 28 6.60 -5.47 12.66
N MET A 29 7.90 -5.22 12.56
CA MET A 29 8.57 -4.01 13.02
C MET A 29 9.16 -3.24 11.85
N VAL A 30 9.22 -1.91 11.96
CA VAL A 30 9.74 -1.01 10.93
C VAL A 30 10.67 0.06 11.52
N THR A 31 11.61 0.54 10.71
CA THR A 31 12.40 1.74 11.00
C THR A 31 12.28 2.75 9.87
N LYS A 32 11.92 3.99 10.23
CA LYS A 32 11.68 5.10 9.30
C LYS A 32 12.95 5.93 9.00
N GLY A 33 14.14 5.34 9.14
CA GLY A 33 15.44 6.02 9.00
C GLY A 33 16.36 5.80 10.20
N TYR A 34 16.97 6.87 10.73
CA TYR A 34 18.03 6.83 11.77
C TYR A 34 17.55 6.38 13.17
N GLY A 35 17.10 5.12 13.30
CA GLY A 35 17.12 4.38 14.57
C GLY A 35 15.84 4.37 15.41
N CYS A 36 14.73 4.91 14.94
CA CYS A 36 13.43 4.78 15.63
C CYS A 36 12.70 3.52 15.16
N TYR A 37 12.60 2.51 16.03
CA TYR A 37 11.85 1.28 15.80
C TYR A 37 10.40 1.44 16.26
N SER A 38 9.44 0.98 15.45
CA SER A 38 8.03 0.92 15.81
C SER A 38 7.36 -0.30 15.20
N HIS A 39 6.18 -0.66 15.69
CA HIS A 39 5.29 -1.59 14.98
C HIS A 39 5.00 -1.10 13.57
N CYS A 40 4.90 -2.04 12.63
CA CYS A 40 4.42 -1.75 11.29
C CYS A 40 2.97 -1.27 11.35
N PRO A 41 2.63 -0.16 10.68
CA PRO A 41 1.25 0.25 10.52
C PRO A 41 0.39 -0.83 9.84
N SER A 42 -0.90 -0.81 10.15
CA SER A 42 -1.87 -1.76 9.58
C SER A 42 -2.42 -1.24 8.25
N PHE A 43 -1.52 -0.98 7.30
CA PHE A 43 -1.84 -0.31 6.03
C PHE A 43 -3.04 -0.92 5.29
N SER A 44 -3.14 -2.24 5.22
CA SER A 44 -4.18 -2.95 4.46
C SER A 44 -5.56 -2.96 5.13
N THR A 45 -5.68 -2.58 6.41
CA THR A 45 -6.94 -2.67 7.17
C THR A 45 -7.35 -1.38 7.87
N ASN A 46 -6.41 -0.48 8.15
CA ASN A 46 -6.66 0.81 8.77
C ASN A 46 -6.52 1.94 7.74
N ILE A 47 -7.60 2.69 7.51
CA ILE A 47 -7.61 3.76 6.50
C ILE A 47 -6.67 4.91 6.80
N ALA A 48 -6.43 5.25 8.08
CA ALA A 48 -5.51 6.32 8.45
C ALA A 48 -4.05 5.92 8.17
N ASP A 49 -3.71 4.65 8.41
CA ASP A 49 -2.40 4.11 8.03
C ASP A 49 -2.26 4.04 6.51
N ALA A 50 -3.28 3.55 5.80
CA ALA A 50 -3.30 3.52 4.34
C ALA A 50 -3.14 4.91 3.72
N TRP A 51 -3.69 5.95 4.33
CA TRP A 51 -3.58 7.31 3.82
C TRP A 51 -2.13 7.83 3.82
N GLN A 52 -1.25 7.33 4.69
CA GLN A 52 0.18 7.65 4.65
C GLN A 52 0.83 7.17 3.34
N VAL A 53 0.31 6.08 2.75
CA VAL A 53 0.76 5.55 1.45
C VAL A 53 0.39 6.52 0.33
N VAL A 54 -0.82 7.08 0.39
CA VAL A 54 -1.28 8.11 -0.55
C VAL A 54 -0.41 9.35 -0.46
N GLU A 55 -0.17 9.85 0.75
CA GLU A 55 0.69 11.03 0.97
C GLU A 55 2.13 10.78 0.49
N LYS A 56 2.66 9.59 0.72
CA LYS A 56 3.99 9.19 0.26
C LYS A 56 4.09 9.24 -1.27
N LEU A 57 3.17 8.57 -1.98
CA LEU A 57 3.21 8.50 -3.45
C LEU A 57 2.86 9.84 -4.11
N ASN A 58 1.97 10.64 -3.52
CA ASN A 58 1.75 12.02 -3.98
C ASN A 58 3.03 12.86 -3.91
N GLY A 59 3.85 12.66 -2.86
CA GLY A 59 5.17 13.28 -2.75
C GLY A 59 6.21 12.74 -3.75
N ASP A 60 5.96 11.58 -4.36
CA ASP A 60 6.79 10.95 -5.40
C ASP A 60 6.23 11.19 -6.83
N ASP A 61 5.46 12.27 -6.99
CA ASP A 61 4.84 12.73 -8.23
C ASP A 61 3.80 11.76 -8.83
N PHE A 62 3.06 11.03 -8.00
CA PHE A 62 1.85 10.32 -8.44
C PHE A 62 0.59 11.15 -8.18
N ASP A 63 -0.33 11.12 -9.14
CA ASP A 63 -1.72 11.52 -8.96
C ASP A 63 -2.52 10.36 -8.35
N PHE A 64 -3.35 10.66 -7.36
CA PHE A 64 -4.20 9.69 -6.67
C PHE A 64 -5.68 9.93 -6.97
N GLN A 65 -6.41 8.87 -7.33
CA GLN A 65 -7.86 8.88 -7.44
C GLN A 65 -8.49 7.70 -6.69
N VAL A 66 -9.62 7.97 -6.05
CA VAL A 66 -10.47 6.95 -5.44
C VAL A 66 -11.93 7.24 -5.73
N TRP A 67 -12.65 6.22 -6.18
CA TRP A 67 -14.09 6.29 -6.37
C TRP A 67 -14.73 4.94 -6.03
N ARG A 68 -16.06 4.93 -5.96
CA ARG A 68 -16.83 3.73 -5.64
C ARG A 68 -17.68 3.31 -6.83
N GLU A 69 -17.58 2.05 -7.23
CA GLU A 69 -18.39 1.47 -8.29
C GLU A 69 -18.76 0.02 -7.92
N LYS A 70 -20.02 -0.37 -8.15
CA LYS A 70 -20.53 -1.73 -7.90
C LYS A 70 -20.18 -2.29 -6.50
N GLY A 71 -20.19 -1.42 -5.49
CA GLY A 71 -19.92 -1.79 -4.09
C GLY A 71 -18.46 -1.78 -3.68
N LYS A 72 -17.51 -1.79 -4.63
CA LYS A 72 -16.07 -1.78 -4.41
C LYS A 72 -15.48 -0.37 -4.48
N TYR A 73 -14.38 -0.16 -3.76
CA TYR A 73 -13.49 0.98 -3.95
C TYR A 73 -12.53 0.68 -5.09
N ASN A 74 -12.41 1.60 -6.03
CA ASN A 74 -11.43 1.59 -7.10
C ASN A 74 -10.39 2.66 -6.78
N VAL A 75 -9.12 2.30 -6.86
CA VAL A 75 -8.01 3.20 -6.57
C VAL A 75 -7.02 3.20 -7.72
N GLU A 76 -6.61 4.40 -8.12
CA GLU A 76 -5.60 4.64 -9.14
C GLU A 76 -4.44 5.47 -8.60
N PHE A 77 -3.24 5.08 -9.02
CA PHE A 77 -2.04 5.92 -9.00
C PHE A 77 -1.55 6.09 -10.44
N ALA A 78 -1.49 7.34 -10.90
CA ALA A 78 -1.08 7.70 -12.25
C ALA A 78 0.03 8.77 -12.22
N LYS A 79 0.70 9.02 -13.35
CA LYS A 79 1.54 10.21 -13.54
C LYS A 79 1.08 11.00 -14.75
N ASP A 80 1.18 12.32 -14.64
CA ASP A 80 0.79 13.29 -15.67
C ASP A 80 -0.66 13.10 -16.14
N PHE A 81 -1.56 12.58 -15.29
CA PHE A 81 -2.95 12.19 -15.62
C PHE A 81 -3.14 11.17 -16.78
N PHE A 82 -2.10 10.77 -17.50
CA PHE A 82 -2.22 9.94 -18.71
C PHE A 82 -1.63 8.53 -18.57
N TYR A 83 -0.75 8.32 -17.58
CA TYR A 83 -0.06 7.04 -17.41
C TYR A 83 -0.50 6.38 -16.12
N LEU A 84 -1.34 5.36 -16.22
CA LEU A 84 -1.75 4.52 -15.10
C LEU A 84 -0.61 3.58 -14.71
N PHE A 85 -0.13 3.70 -13.47
CA PHE A 85 0.93 2.84 -12.92
C PHE A 85 0.38 1.81 -11.95
N GLY A 86 -0.69 2.14 -11.23
CA GLY A 86 -1.32 1.23 -10.28
C GLY A 86 -2.83 1.35 -10.30
N PHE A 87 -3.52 0.22 -10.44
CA PHE A 87 -4.97 0.12 -10.27
C PHE A 87 -5.31 -1.10 -9.43
N ALA A 88 -6.18 -0.92 -8.44
CA ALA A 88 -6.76 -2.03 -7.71
C ALA A 88 -8.17 -1.71 -7.24
N GLU A 89 -8.95 -2.78 -7.06
CA GLU A 89 -10.29 -2.72 -6.49
C GLU A 89 -10.42 -3.62 -5.27
N SER A 90 -11.21 -3.19 -4.29
CA SER A 90 -11.53 -3.99 -3.11
C SER A 90 -12.79 -3.48 -2.42
N GLU A 91 -13.47 -4.33 -1.66
CA GLU A 91 -14.54 -3.89 -0.75
C GLU A 91 -13.99 -3.02 0.40
N ASN A 92 -12.68 -3.10 0.68
CA ASN A 92 -11.98 -2.31 1.68
C ASN A 92 -11.08 -1.25 1.03
N ALA A 93 -11.33 0.03 1.32
CA ALA A 93 -10.57 1.15 0.76
C ALA A 93 -9.06 1.08 1.09
N ALA A 94 -8.71 0.71 2.33
CA ALA A 94 -7.31 0.59 2.76
C ALA A 94 -6.57 -0.48 1.95
N LEU A 95 -7.24 -1.62 1.72
CA LEU A 95 -6.68 -2.69 0.90
C LEU A 95 -6.52 -2.27 -0.58
N ALA A 96 -7.53 -1.61 -1.16
CA ALA A 96 -7.44 -1.09 -2.53
C ALA A 96 -6.27 -0.10 -2.70
N ILE A 97 -6.07 0.80 -1.74
CA ILE A 97 -4.93 1.73 -1.73
C ILE A 97 -3.60 0.97 -1.75
N CYS A 98 -3.41 0.03 -0.83
CA CYS A 98 -2.16 -0.73 -0.74
C CYS A 98 -1.86 -1.53 -2.00
N LEU A 99 -2.86 -2.20 -2.58
CA LEU A 99 -2.70 -2.99 -3.80
C LEU A 99 -2.35 -2.11 -5.00
N ALA A 100 -3.02 -0.97 -5.16
CA ALA A 100 -2.72 -0.03 -6.25
C ALA A 100 -1.32 0.58 -6.08
N ALA A 101 -0.94 0.95 -4.86
CA ALA A 101 0.38 1.50 -4.56
C ALA A 101 1.52 0.50 -4.86
N LEU A 102 1.35 -0.77 -4.49
CA LEU A 102 2.31 -1.83 -4.78
C LEU A 102 2.51 -2.01 -6.29
N LYS A 103 1.41 -2.04 -7.07
CA LYS A 103 1.50 -2.07 -8.53
C LYS A 103 2.21 -0.84 -9.09
N ALA A 104 1.93 0.35 -8.55
CA ALA A 104 2.53 1.60 -9.01
C ALA A 104 4.06 1.64 -8.85
N VAL A 105 4.61 0.93 -7.86
CA VAL A 105 6.06 0.79 -7.64
C VAL A 105 6.65 -0.48 -8.27
N GLY A 106 5.90 -1.17 -9.13
CA GLY A 106 6.36 -2.33 -9.89
C GLY A 106 6.33 -3.67 -9.14
N VAL A 107 5.57 -3.78 -8.05
CA VAL A 107 5.31 -5.06 -7.39
C VAL A 107 4.12 -5.72 -8.09
N GLU A 108 4.41 -6.63 -9.02
CA GLU A 108 3.42 -7.41 -9.75
C GLU A 108 3.14 -8.74 -9.03
N GLU A 109 1.92 -8.94 -8.50
CA GLU A 109 1.37 -10.27 -8.21
C GLU A 109 0.04 -10.48 -8.93
N GLU A 110 -0.16 -11.68 -9.47
CA GLU A 110 -1.43 -12.13 -10.07
C GLU A 110 -2.55 -12.10 -9.02
N VAL A 111 -3.42 -11.09 -9.08
CA VAL A 111 -4.68 -11.06 -8.33
C VAL A 111 -5.72 -11.84 -9.13
N THR A 112 -5.94 -13.11 -8.79
CA THR A 112 -7.07 -13.88 -9.31
C THR A 112 -8.28 -13.69 -8.40
N GLU A 113 -9.35 -13.13 -8.95
CA GLU A 113 -10.67 -13.11 -8.32
C GLU A 113 -11.16 -14.56 -8.18
N GLN A 114 -11.46 -15.01 -6.95
CA GLN A 114 -12.32 -16.17 -6.71
C GLN A 114 -13.62 -15.68 -6.06
#